data_AF-A0AAJ1AZJ2-F1
#
_entry.id   AF-A0AAJ1AZJ2-F1
#
_cell.length_a   1.000
_cell.length_b   1.000
_cell.length_c   1.000
_cell.angle_alpha   90.00
_cell.angle_beta   90.00
_cell.angle_gamma   90.00
#
_symmetry.space_group_name_H-M   'P 1'
#
loop_
_entity.id
_entity.type
_entity.pdbx_description
1 polymer ?
#
loop_
_entity_poly.entity_id
_entity_poly.type
_entity_poly.pdbx_seq_one_letter_code
_entity_poly.pdbx_strand_id
1 'polypeptide(L)' 'MILLFIYMALGYWATGRTIYANKILIGAGNTIFLQKVIMGTLFGWALIPVAIIKMIL' A
#
# COMPACT_ATOMS: atom_id res chain seq x y z
N MET A 1 -17.84 0.58 -8.19
CA MET A 1 -16.99 1.80 -8.06
C MET A 1 -16.53 2.04 -6.63
N ILE A 2 -17.43 2.11 -5.63
CA ILE A 2 -17.02 2.35 -4.23
C ILE A 2 -16.02 1.32 -3.67
N LEU A 3 -16.24 0.03 -3.98
CA LEU A 3 -15.35 -1.07 -3.55
C LEU A 3 -13.94 -0.97 -4.13
N LEU A 4 -13.80 -0.42 -5.34
CA LEU A 4 -12.51 -0.24 -5.99
C LEU A 4 -11.70 0.84 -5.26
N PHE A 5 -12.35 1.96 -4.88
CA PHE A 5 -11.69 3.01 -4.10
C PHE A 5 -11.29 2.53 -2.70
N ILE A 6 -12.13 1.73 -2.04
CA ILE A 6 -11.80 1.11 -0.75
C ILE A 6 -10.60 0.19 -0.90
N TYR A 7 -10.60 -0.66 -1.94
CA TYR A 7 -9.49 -1.56 -2.23
C TYR A 7 -8.19 -0.80 -2.50
N MET A 8 -8.23 0.29 -3.30
CA MET A 8 -7.06 1.13 -3.57
C MET A 8 -6.53 1.81 -2.30
N ALA A 9 -7.41 2.31 -1.42
CA ALA A 9 -7.02 2.92 -0.16
C ALA A 9 -6.36 1.91 0.80
N LEU A 10 -6.95 0.71 0.92
CA LEU A 10 -6.38 -0.39 1.71
C LEU A 10 -5.06 -0.88 1.12
N GLY A 11 -4.97 -0.98 -0.20
CA GLY A 11 -3.74 -1.33 -0.92
C GLY A 11 -2.63 -0.31 -0.65
N TYR A 12 -2.92 0.98 -0.79
CA TYR A 12 -1.97 2.06 -0.48
C TYR A 12 -1.43 1.98 0.95
N TRP A 13 -2.33 1.76 1.92
CA TRP A 13 -1.96 1.59 3.32
C TRP A 13 -1.09 0.33 3.53
N ALA A 14 -1.50 -0.81 2.97
CA ALA A 14 -0.80 -2.07 3.09
C ALA A 14 0.59 -2.01 2.48
N THR A 15 0.76 -1.34 1.34
CA THR A 15 2.06 -1.11 0.70
C THR A 15 3.02 -0.32 1.61
N GLY A 16 2.50 0.63 2.39
CA GLY A 16 3.29 1.34 3.41
C GLY A 16 3.75 0.45 4.57
N ARG A 17 2.95 -0.54 4.97
CA ARG A 17 3.25 -1.49 6.07
C ARG A 17 3.99 -2.76 5.64
N THR A 18 4.16 -2.99 4.35
CA THR A 18 4.79 -4.21 3.81
C THR A 18 6.06 -3.90 3.03
N ILE A 19 5.93 -3.34 1.82
CA ILE A 19 7.03 -3.07 0.89
C ILE A 19 7.89 -1.91 1.38
N TYR A 20 7.26 -0.86 1.90
CA TYR A 20 7.93 0.36 2.30
C TYR A 20 8.04 0.57 3.82
N ALA A 21 7.76 -0.46 4.62
CA ALA A 21 7.71 -0.37 6.09
C ALA A 21 9.01 0.11 6.74
N ASN A 22 10.15 -0.14 6.08
CA ASN A 22 11.47 0.27 6.55
C ASN A 22 12.28 0.96 5.45
N LYS A 23 11.60 1.64 4.52
CA LYS A 23 12.23 2.35 3.40
C LYS A 23 11.94 3.84 3.51
N ILE A 24 12.99 4.64 3.53
CA ILE A 24 12.88 6.10 3.37
C ILE A 24 12.73 6.38 1.87
N LEU A 25 11.56 6.88 1.49
CA LEU A 25 11.25 7.22 0.10
C LEU A 25 11.71 8.66 -0.17
N ILE A 26 12.70 8.81 -1.05
CA ILE A 26 13.27 10.10 -1.44
C ILE A 26 12.76 10.45 -2.83
N GLY A 27 12.04 11.56 -2.95
CA GLY A 27 11.40 12.00 -4.19
C GLY A 27 10.26 12.99 -3.94
N ALA A 28 9.60 13.43 -5.02
CA ALA A 28 8.43 14.30 -4.92
C ALA A 28 7.25 13.57 -4.24
N GLY A 29 6.50 14.28 -3.38
CA GLY A 29 5.37 13.67 -2.66
C GLY A 29 4.33 13.04 -3.58
N ASN A 30 4.08 13.64 -4.75
CA ASN A 30 3.14 13.11 -5.74
C ASN A 30 3.64 11.82 -6.40
N THR A 31 4.94 11.70 -6.72
CA THR A 31 5.49 10.49 -7.34
C THR A 31 5.47 9.33 -6.36
N ILE A 32 5.80 9.59 -5.08
CA ILE A 32 5.73 8.60 -4.00
C ILE A 32 4.30 8.14 -3.77
N PHE A 33 3.34 9.07 -3.76
CA PHE A 33 1.92 8.75 -3.61
C PHE A 33 1.45 7.83 -4.75
N LEU A 34 1.69 8.24 -6.00
CA LEU A 34 1.28 7.47 -7.16
C LEU A 34 1.92 6.08 -7.20
N GLN A 35 3.21 5.98 -6.86
CA GLN A 35 3.92 4.70 -6.78
C GLN A 35 3.29 3.75 -5.75
N LYS A 36 2.93 4.27 -4.56
CA LYS A 36 2.25 3.47 -3.53
C LYS A 36 0.84 3.06 -3.95
N VAL A 37 0.09 3.92 -4.62
CA VAL A 37 -1.25 3.59 -5.14
C VAL A 37 -1.17 2.51 -6.22
N ILE A 38 -0.24 2.63 -7.16
CA ILE A 38 -0.03 1.62 -8.22
C ILE A 38 0.35 0.27 -7.59
N MET A 39 1.35 0.25 -6.70
CA MET A 39 1.77 -0.96 -6.02
C MET A 39 0.65 -1.57 -5.17
N GLY A 40 -0.11 -0.74 -4.47
CA GLY A 40 -1.26 -1.15 -3.67
C GLY A 40 -2.42 -1.68 -4.51
N THR A 41 -2.61 -1.17 -5.73
CA THR A 41 -3.67 -1.64 -6.63
C THR A 41 -3.29 -2.98 -7.27
N LEU A 42 -2.04 -3.11 -7.74
CA LEU A 42 -1.54 -4.33 -8.40
C LEU A 42 -1.37 -5.50 -7.43
N PHE A 43 -0.82 -5.24 -6.24
CA PHE A 43 -0.47 -6.28 -5.27
C PHE A 43 -1.35 -6.28 -4.02
N GLY A 44 -2.37 -5.41 -3.93
CA GLY A 44 -3.22 -5.25 -2.75
C GLY A 44 -3.81 -6.55 -2.22
N TRP A 45 -4.19 -7.48 -3.10
CA TRP A 45 -4.73 -8.79 -2.74
C TRP A 45 -3.80 -9.62 -1.83
N ALA A 46 -2.48 -9.49 -2.01
CA ALA A 46 -1.47 -10.16 -1.18
C ALA A 46 -0.95 -9.24 -0.07
N LEU A 47 -0.76 -7.94 -0.36
CA LEU A 47 -0.20 -6.99 0.60
C LEU A 47 -1.16 -6.73 1.76
N ILE A 48 -2.48 -6.70 1.54
CA ILE A 48 -3.47 -6.43 2.59
C ILE A 48 -3.44 -7.55 3.66
N PRO A 49 -3.55 -8.85 3.32
CA PRO A 49 -3.39 -9.92 4.30
C PRO A 49 -2.04 -9.88 5.02
N VAL A 50 -0.94 -9.67 4.30
CA VAL A 50 0.40 -9.61 4.91
C VAL A 50 0.52 -8.42 5.86
N ALA A 51 -0.06 -7.27 5.52
CA ALA A 51 -0.09 -6.10 6.40
C ALA A 51 -0.88 -6.36 7.68
N ILE A 52 -2.00 -7.10 7.60
CA ILE A 52 -2.80 -7.50 8.75
C ILE A 52 -2.01 -8.46 9.65
N ILE A 53 -1.37 -9.49 9.07
CA ILE A 53 -0.52 -10.42 9.81
C ILE A 53 0.58 -9.67 10.57
N LYS A 54 1.27 -8.74 9.91
CA LYS A 54 2.31 -7.89 10.50
C LYS A 54 1.82 -6.90 11.57
N MET A 55 0.51 -6.68 11.70
CA MET A 55 -0.03 -5.87 12.79
C MET A 55 -0.37 -6.70 14.02
N ILE A 56 -0.69 -7.98 13.82
CA ILE A 56 -1.11 -8.89 14.88
C ILE A 56 0.11 -9.57 15.52
N LEU A 57 1.13 -9.90 14.69
CA LEU A 57 2.44 -10.39 15.08
C LEU A 57 3.44 -9.24 15.22
#